data_AF-A0A2E7RLP3-F1
#
_entry.id   AF-A0A2E7RLP3-F1
#
_cell.length_a   1.000
_cell.length_b   1.000
_cell.length_c   1.000
_cell.angle_alpha   90.00
_cell.angle_beta   90.00
_cell.angle_gamma   90.00
#
_symmetry.space_group_name_H-M   'P 1'
#
loop_
_entity.id
_entity.type
_entity.pdbx_description
1 polymer ?
#
loop_
_entity_poly.entity_id
_entity_poly.type
_entity_poly.pdbx_seq_one_letter_code
_entity_poly.pdbx_strand_id
1 'polypeptide(L)'
;MKRIRRFFLHDMGRKTLALILACTVWWLVNKQITVQADVPFLVRETQSTGLPEPGTLEIHPPDGWQLASPTPGTEVRFWFKGARSRLDQFLESEPAAHFDANTSFNVAGTSGQSNFIEVKASDLRWRRPDDARALLAPVGSSQHVLNLRFDRRVEIKVDIQPEMVQVEGDPADGHRELLEHLTLSTSYIVLQGPSRKVDELVQRIQLWQQGSTPPPSILEALKIEGARGDVQHRLALHPSQSQSGMTMTPEFVEATLPVRLKSLEPVAFVRDQIQTLGSAPEGLWEPHYTARTWIAELSYHPDLVGIEFSEAWVQRHLRLFISLPELPASAQEYDLPIHWTLVDIEDRKLEELLLRTLRVRPEQDSEAKVRMTRAANQQ
;
A
#
# COMPACT_ATOMS: atom_id res chain seq x y z
N MET A 1 36.22 7.81 -78.56
CA MET A 1 36.06 6.86 -77.43
C MET A 1 37.24 5.89 -77.20
N LYS A 2 37.98 5.40 -78.21
CA LYS A 2 39.12 4.46 -78.00
C LYS A 2 40.35 5.04 -77.27
N ARG A 3 40.56 6.37 -77.26
CA ARG A 3 41.68 7.04 -76.56
C ARG A 3 41.49 7.20 -75.04
N ILE A 4 40.24 7.40 -74.58
CA ILE A 4 39.92 7.54 -73.15
C ILE A 4 40.08 6.20 -72.41
N ARG A 5 39.71 5.08 -73.06
CA ARG A 5 39.94 3.73 -72.51
C ARG A 5 41.42 3.42 -72.28
N ARG A 6 42.33 3.82 -73.18
CA ARG A 6 43.78 3.60 -72.97
C ARG A 6 44.35 4.43 -71.82
N PHE A 7 43.83 5.65 -71.59
CA PHE A 7 44.31 6.49 -70.48
C PHE A 7 43.86 5.96 -69.10
N PHE A 8 42.72 5.26 -69.03
CA PHE A 8 42.28 4.58 -67.81
C PHE A 8 42.97 3.23 -67.58
N LEU A 9 43.28 2.47 -68.64
CA LEU A 9 43.82 1.11 -68.54
C LEU A 9 45.35 1.00 -68.50
N HIS A 10 46.11 2.00 -68.98
CA HIS A 10 47.58 1.91 -69.07
C HIS A 10 48.30 2.14 -67.72
N ASP A 11 47.57 2.58 -66.69
CA ASP A 11 48.15 2.92 -65.38
C ASP A 11 47.27 2.47 -64.21
N MET A 12 46.54 1.37 -64.39
CA MET A 12 45.70 0.82 -63.33
C MET A 12 46.52 0.38 -62.11
N GLY A 13 47.70 -0.21 -62.32
CA GLY A 13 48.56 -0.64 -61.20
C GLY A 13 48.93 0.49 -60.24
N ARG A 14 49.38 1.65 -60.77
CA ARG A 14 49.74 2.80 -59.92
C ARG A 14 48.52 3.49 -59.33
N LYS A 15 47.40 3.54 -60.04
CA LYS A 15 46.14 4.12 -59.53
C LYS A 15 45.54 3.28 -58.40
N THR A 16 45.53 1.95 -58.54
CA THR A 16 45.08 1.04 -57.48
C THR A 16 46.03 1.11 -56.29
N LEU A 17 47.35 1.15 -56.51
CA LEU A 17 48.32 1.32 -55.43
C LEU A 17 48.13 2.67 -54.70
N ALA A 18 47.93 3.76 -55.44
CA ALA A 18 47.67 5.08 -54.87
C ALA A 18 46.35 5.11 -54.08
N LEU A 19 45.32 4.42 -54.54
CA LEU A 19 44.05 4.30 -53.83
C LEU A 19 44.20 3.45 -52.56
N ILE A 20 44.91 2.34 -52.61
CA ILE A 20 45.23 1.53 -51.43
C ILE A 20 46.05 2.36 -50.43
N LEU A 21 47.08 3.07 -50.87
CA LEU A 21 47.89 3.98 -50.04
C LEU A 21 47.04 5.10 -49.43
N ALA A 22 46.19 5.76 -50.22
CA ALA A 22 45.29 6.79 -49.72
C ALA A 22 44.30 6.23 -48.69
N CYS A 23 43.72 5.06 -48.93
CA CYS A 23 42.85 4.37 -47.98
C CYS A 23 43.60 3.97 -46.70
N THR A 24 44.85 3.48 -46.81
CA THR A 24 45.64 3.11 -45.62
C THR A 24 46.09 4.32 -44.83
N VAL A 25 46.53 5.39 -45.48
CA VAL A 25 46.87 6.67 -44.83
C VAL A 25 45.64 7.26 -44.16
N TRP A 26 44.50 7.31 -44.85
CA TRP A 26 43.23 7.78 -44.28
C TRP A 26 42.81 6.95 -43.06
N TRP A 27 42.92 5.62 -43.15
CA TRP A 27 42.62 4.72 -42.03
C TRP A 27 43.55 4.95 -40.84
N LEU A 28 44.85 5.16 -41.09
CA LEU A 28 45.86 5.35 -40.06
C LEU A 28 45.70 6.72 -39.38
N VAL A 29 45.44 7.78 -40.15
CA VAL A 29 45.14 9.12 -39.65
C VAL A 29 43.84 9.10 -38.83
N ASN A 30 42.78 8.47 -39.32
CA ASN A 30 41.50 8.39 -38.61
C ASN A 30 41.60 7.65 -37.26
N LYS A 31 42.52 6.68 -37.14
CA LYS A 31 42.80 5.99 -35.86
C LYS A 31 43.54 6.86 -34.84
N GLN A 32 44.32 7.84 -35.30
CA GLN A 32 45.11 8.74 -34.45
C GLN A 32 44.36 10.02 -34.04
N ILE A 33 43.16 10.24 -34.56
CA ILE A 33 42.31 11.37 -34.12
C ILE A 33 41.98 11.19 -32.65
N THR A 34 42.29 12.21 -31.85
CA THR A 34 41.88 12.28 -30.45
C THR A 34 40.39 12.63 -30.39
N VAL A 35 39.61 11.76 -29.74
CA VAL A 35 38.16 11.92 -29.56
C VAL A 35 37.85 11.89 -28.07
N GLN A 36 36.71 12.45 -27.70
CA GLN A 36 36.18 12.45 -26.35
C GLN A 36 34.80 11.77 -26.35
N ALA A 37 34.54 10.92 -25.37
CA ALA A 37 33.25 10.28 -25.16
C ALA A 37 32.75 10.48 -23.72
N ASP A 38 31.44 10.65 -23.58
CA ASP A 38 30.71 10.65 -22.30
C ASP A 38 30.08 9.27 -22.12
N VAL A 39 30.42 8.57 -21.05
CA VAL A 39 30.01 7.17 -20.84
C VAL A 39 29.23 7.07 -19.54
N PRO A 40 27.96 6.61 -19.59
CA PRO A 40 27.17 6.36 -18.40
C PRO A 40 27.53 5.02 -17.75
N PHE A 41 27.51 4.99 -16.42
CA PHE A 41 27.67 3.81 -15.60
C PHE A 41 26.48 3.70 -14.65
N LEU A 42 25.88 2.52 -14.57
CA LEU A 42 24.83 2.25 -13.61
C LEU A 42 25.45 2.03 -12.22
N VAL A 43 25.08 2.87 -11.25
CA VAL A 43 25.54 2.72 -9.88
C VAL A 43 24.90 1.50 -9.24
N ARG A 44 25.72 0.64 -8.63
CA ARG A 44 25.25 -0.52 -7.87
C ARG A 44 25.93 -0.59 -6.52
N GLU A 45 25.17 -0.90 -5.48
CA GLU A 45 25.71 -1.26 -4.18
C GLU A 45 25.96 -2.77 -4.14
N THR A 46 27.16 -3.18 -3.74
CA THR A 46 27.53 -4.60 -3.64
C THR A 46 28.31 -4.84 -2.36
N GLN A 47 28.15 -6.03 -1.77
CA GLN A 47 28.94 -6.52 -0.64
C GLN A 47 30.07 -7.46 -1.10
N SER A 48 30.17 -7.69 -2.42
CA SER A 48 31.16 -8.57 -3.02
C SER A 48 32.31 -7.77 -3.62
N THR A 49 33.54 -8.23 -3.40
CA THR A 49 34.77 -7.64 -3.97
C THR A 49 35.17 -8.28 -5.31
N GLY A 50 34.18 -8.75 -6.08
CA GLY A 50 34.37 -9.40 -7.38
C GLY A 50 34.85 -8.47 -8.50
N LEU A 51 35.00 -9.05 -9.70
CA LEU A 51 35.13 -8.26 -10.93
C LEU A 51 33.81 -7.52 -11.17
N PRO A 52 33.83 -6.19 -11.39
CA PRO A 52 32.60 -5.43 -11.55
C PRO A 52 31.89 -5.81 -12.85
N GLU A 53 30.56 -5.82 -12.80
CA GLU A 53 29.73 -6.09 -13.96
C GLU A 53 29.95 -5.06 -15.08
N PRO A 54 29.90 -5.48 -16.35
CA PRO A 54 30.09 -4.56 -17.46
C PRO A 54 29.08 -3.40 -17.43
N GLY A 55 29.55 -2.16 -17.62
CA GLY A 55 28.71 -0.96 -17.63
C GLY A 55 28.27 -0.46 -16.24
N THR A 56 28.80 -1.02 -15.15
CA THR A 56 28.42 -0.65 -13.78
C THR A 56 29.54 0.10 -13.05
N LEU A 57 29.13 0.93 -12.10
CA LEU A 57 29.97 1.45 -11.03
C LEU A 57 29.54 0.78 -9.73
N GLU A 58 30.32 -0.18 -9.27
CA GLU A 58 30.05 -0.93 -8.05
C GLU A 58 30.67 -0.23 -6.85
N ILE A 59 29.85 0.08 -5.85
CA ILE A 59 30.29 0.72 -4.61
C ILE A 59 30.10 -0.28 -3.49
N HIS A 60 31.19 -0.55 -2.78
CA HIS A 60 31.22 -1.41 -1.61
C HIS A 60 31.21 -0.54 -0.35
N PRO A 61 30.05 -0.39 0.32
CA PRO A 61 29.96 0.35 1.58
C PRO A 61 30.58 -0.47 2.72
N PRO A 62 31.04 0.18 3.80
CA PRO A 62 31.48 -0.55 4.99
C PRO A 62 30.34 -1.24 5.72
N ASP A 63 30.69 -2.21 6.56
CA ASP A 63 29.74 -2.90 7.43
C ASP A 63 28.91 -1.91 8.27
N GLY A 64 27.58 -2.08 8.25
CA GLY A 64 26.66 -1.21 8.96
C GLY A 64 26.39 0.14 8.30
N TRP A 65 26.87 0.36 7.07
CA TRP A 65 26.57 1.53 6.24
C TRP A 65 25.91 1.11 4.93
N GLN A 66 25.25 2.05 4.28
CA GLN A 66 24.66 1.87 2.94
C GLN A 66 24.89 3.12 2.09
N LEU A 67 24.89 2.97 0.77
CA LEU A 67 25.07 4.08 -0.15
C LEU A 67 23.75 4.88 -0.25
N ALA A 68 23.83 6.16 0.10
CA ALA A 68 22.69 7.07 0.08
C ALA A 68 22.72 8.03 -1.13
N SER A 69 23.89 8.33 -1.67
CA SER A 69 24.04 9.12 -2.90
C SER A 69 25.36 8.79 -3.59
N PRO A 70 25.39 8.64 -4.93
CA PRO A 70 24.23 8.52 -5.81
C PRO A 70 23.37 7.29 -5.45
N THR A 71 22.05 7.38 -5.60
CA THR A 71 21.15 6.27 -5.26
C THR A 71 21.45 5.06 -6.16
N PRO A 72 21.55 3.83 -5.61
CA PRO A 72 21.70 2.64 -6.43
C PRO A 72 20.64 2.58 -7.56
N GLY A 73 21.07 2.25 -8.77
CA GLY A 73 20.23 2.28 -9.98
C GLY A 73 20.24 3.60 -10.75
N THR A 74 20.93 4.64 -10.26
CA THR A 74 21.13 5.89 -11.02
C THR A 74 22.36 5.82 -11.92
N GLU A 75 22.36 6.60 -13.00
CA GLU A 75 23.51 6.69 -13.91
C GLU A 75 24.47 7.80 -13.46
N VAL A 76 25.75 7.48 -13.41
CA VAL A 76 26.84 8.46 -13.28
C VAL A 76 27.70 8.45 -14.53
N ARG A 77 28.26 9.61 -14.88
CA ARG A 77 28.92 9.80 -16.17
C ARG A 77 30.40 10.11 -16.03
N PHE A 78 31.22 9.47 -16.86
CA PHE A 78 32.66 9.71 -16.95
C PHE A 78 33.04 10.09 -18.38
N TRP A 79 33.95 11.05 -18.49
CA TRP A 79 34.50 11.49 -19.77
C TRP A 79 35.83 10.78 -20.01
N PHE A 80 35.98 10.22 -21.21
CA PHE A 80 37.21 9.57 -21.64
C PHE A 80 37.73 10.28 -22.87
N LYS A 81 39.04 10.52 -22.94
CA LYS A 81 39.68 11.21 -24.06
C LYS A 81 40.95 10.49 -24.49
N GLY A 82 41.05 10.19 -25.79
CA GLY A 82 42.23 9.54 -26.34
C GLY A 82 42.09 9.24 -27.82
N ALA A 83 43.06 8.50 -28.36
CA ALA A 83 43.02 8.05 -29.75
C ALA A 83 41.75 7.21 -30.00
N ARG A 84 41.02 7.53 -31.07
CA ARG A 84 39.74 6.91 -31.42
C ARG A 84 39.75 5.39 -31.31
N SER A 85 40.76 4.74 -31.89
CA SER A 85 40.84 3.27 -31.87
C SER A 85 40.96 2.67 -30.47
N ARG A 86 41.61 3.37 -29.53
CA ARG A 86 41.75 2.92 -28.14
C ARG A 86 40.47 3.18 -27.36
N LEU A 87 39.82 4.32 -27.61
CA LEU A 87 38.55 4.65 -27.00
C LEU A 87 37.47 3.66 -27.43
N ASP A 88 37.32 3.41 -28.73
CA ASP A 88 36.35 2.45 -29.27
C ASP A 88 36.58 1.05 -28.68
N GLN A 89 37.83 0.58 -28.63
CA GLN A 89 38.18 -0.72 -28.03
C GLN A 89 37.86 -0.80 -26.52
N PHE A 90 38.02 0.30 -25.77
CA PHE A 90 37.68 0.35 -24.36
C PHE A 90 36.17 0.29 -24.15
N LEU A 91 35.40 1.03 -24.96
CA LEU A 91 33.93 1.03 -24.92
C LEU A 91 33.34 -0.31 -25.35
N GLU A 92 33.87 -0.92 -26.42
CA GLU A 92 33.46 -2.25 -26.89
C GLU A 92 33.73 -3.35 -25.85
N SER A 93 34.71 -3.14 -24.96
CA SER A 93 34.99 -4.08 -23.88
C SER A 93 34.14 -3.88 -22.62
N GLU A 94 33.13 -3.02 -22.72
CA GLU A 94 32.16 -2.72 -21.65
C GLU A 94 32.85 -2.31 -20.35
N PRO A 95 33.26 -1.02 -20.25
CA PRO A 95 34.03 -0.56 -19.10
C PRO A 95 33.22 -0.71 -17.82
N ALA A 96 33.93 -0.99 -16.74
CA ALA A 96 33.35 -1.15 -15.41
C ALA A 96 34.37 -0.73 -14.35
N ALA A 97 33.87 -0.27 -13.21
CA ALA A 97 34.72 0.16 -12.10
C ALA A 97 34.08 -0.24 -10.77
N HIS A 98 34.93 -0.43 -9.76
CA HIS A 98 34.47 -0.54 -8.38
C HIS A 98 35.21 0.41 -7.44
N PHE A 99 34.56 0.77 -6.34
CA PHE A 99 35.11 1.55 -5.25
C PHE A 99 34.89 0.85 -3.91
N ASP A 100 35.98 0.64 -3.15
CA ASP A 100 35.92 0.02 -1.83
C ASP A 100 36.06 1.08 -0.74
N ALA A 101 34.92 1.47 -0.18
CA ALA A 101 34.85 2.56 0.79
C ALA A 101 35.51 2.20 2.13
N ASN A 102 35.66 0.92 2.47
CA ASN A 102 36.34 0.47 3.69
C ASN A 102 37.75 1.07 3.84
N THR A 103 38.42 1.31 2.72
CA THR A 103 39.79 1.87 2.70
C THR A 103 39.86 3.37 2.96
N SER A 104 38.73 4.09 2.77
CA SER A 104 38.64 5.54 2.86
C SER A 104 37.79 6.03 4.04
N PHE A 105 37.06 5.12 4.71
CA PHE A 105 36.31 5.44 5.92
C PHE A 105 37.25 5.62 7.11
N ASN A 106 37.39 6.85 7.60
CA ASN A 106 38.02 7.11 8.88
C ASN A 106 36.97 6.98 10.00
N VAL A 107 36.77 5.76 10.49
CA VAL A 107 35.74 5.42 11.51
C VAL A 107 36.05 6.03 12.88
N ALA A 108 37.31 6.41 13.13
CA ALA A 108 37.74 7.03 14.37
C ALA A 108 37.29 8.50 14.46
N GLY A 109 36.04 8.72 14.89
CA GLY A 109 35.52 10.04 15.26
C GLY A 109 34.16 10.43 14.66
N THR A 110 33.65 9.68 13.68
CA THR A 110 32.30 9.92 13.13
C THR A 110 31.24 9.24 13.99
N SER A 111 30.75 9.96 15.00
CA SER A 111 29.43 9.76 15.60
C SER A 111 28.28 10.17 14.65
N GLY A 112 28.61 10.63 13.45
CA GLY A 112 27.66 11.11 12.44
C GLY A 112 26.80 9.99 11.86
N GLN A 113 25.54 10.33 11.61
CA GLN A 113 24.57 9.47 10.92
C GLN A 113 24.86 9.30 9.42
N SER A 114 25.69 10.19 8.85
CA SER A 114 26.11 10.22 7.45
C SER A 114 27.61 10.49 7.32
N ASN A 115 28.24 9.94 6.28
CA ASN A 115 29.63 10.22 5.90
C ASN A 115 29.71 10.57 4.41
N PHE A 116 30.61 11.47 4.05
CA PHE A 116 30.82 11.92 2.68
C PHE A 116 32.24 11.59 2.24
N ILE A 117 32.37 10.94 1.09
CA ILE A 117 33.65 10.59 0.49
C ILE A 117 33.70 11.17 -0.90
N GLU A 118 34.71 12.02 -1.13
CA GLU A 118 35.07 12.49 -2.45
C GLU A 118 35.92 11.42 -3.14
N VAL A 119 35.45 10.89 -4.26
CA VAL A 119 36.12 9.84 -5.03
C VAL A 119 36.49 10.37 -6.40
N LYS A 120 37.77 10.35 -6.74
CA LYS A 120 38.22 10.72 -8.09
C LYS A 120 38.18 9.49 -9.00
N ALA A 121 38.07 9.71 -10.31
CA ALA A 121 38.17 8.62 -11.29
C ALA A 121 39.48 7.80 -11.17
N SER A 122 40.56 8.41 -10.66
CA SER A 122 41.83 7.73 -10.37
C SER A 122 41.76 6.77 -9.18
N ASP A 123 40.82 6.99 -8.26
CA ASP A 123 40.67 6.22 -7.02
C ASP A 123 39.78 4.99 -7.26
N LEU A 124 39.10 4.94 -8.41
CA LEU A 124 38.32 3.81 -8.86
C LEU A 124 39.20 2.69 -9.37
N ARG A 125 38.84 1.46 -9.02
CA ARG A 125 39.46 0.24 -9.54
C ARG A 125 38.75 -0.20 -10.80
N TRP A 126 39.29 0.21 -11.94
CA TRP A 126 38.77 -0.12 -13.26
C TRP A 126 39.05 -1.57 -13.65
N ARG A 127 38.09 -2.21 -14.32
CA ARG A 127 38.24 -3.57 -14.90
C ARG A 127 39.44 -3.67 -15.86
N ARG A 128 39.71 -2.60 -16.61
CA ARG A 128 40.89 -2.44 -17.48
C ARG A 128 41.71 -1.22 -17.03
N PRO A 129 42.58 -1.37 -16.02
CA PRO A 129 43.20 -0.23 -15.33
C PRO A 129 44.14 0.59 -16.21
N ASP A 130 44.91 -0.05 -17.09
CA ASP A 130 45.88 0.64 -17.95
C ASP A 130 45.20 1.47 -19.05
N ASP A 131 44.14 0.93 -19.66
CA ASP A 131 43.34 1.65 -20.66
C ASP A 131 42.59 2.83 -20.04
N ALA A 132 41.94 2.61 -18.89
CA ALA A 132 41.26 3.67 -18.15
C ALA A 132 42.23 4.79 -17.75
N ARG A 133 43.41 4.45 -17.21
CA ARG A 133 44.43 5.44 -16.83
C ARG A 133 44.87 6.29 -18.03
N ALA A 134 45.09 5.66 -19.18
CA ALA A 134 45.50 6.37 -20.40
C ALA A 134 44.41 7.28 -20.98
N LEU A 135 43.13 6.90 -20.84
CA LEU A 135 41.98 7.65 -21.37
C LEU A 135 41.46 8.72 -20.42
N LEU A 136 41.69 8.59 -19.11
CA LEU A 136 41.27 9.57 -18.09
C LEU A 136 42.32 10.65 -17.85
N ALA A 137 43.62 10.33 -17.99
CA ALA A 137 44.71 11.28 -17.76
C ALA A 137 44.59 12.60 -18.56
N PRO A 138 44.17 12.61 -19.85
CA PRO A 138 44.05 13.84 -20.64
C PRO A 138 42.87 14.75 -20.26
N VAL A 139 41.92 14.26 -19.45
CA VAL A 139 40.71 15.00 -19.03
C VAL A 139 40.96 15.78 -17.72
N GLY A 140 41.94 15.33 -16.93
CA GLY A 140 42.33 15.95 -15.66
C GLY A 140 41.51 15.43 -14.47
N SER A 141 42.16 15.28 -13.32
CA SER A 141 41.58 14.66 -12.12
C SER A 141 40.45 15.46 -11.48
N SER A 142 40.33 16.76 -11.79
CA SER A 142 39.31 17.65 -11.24
C SER A 142 37.96 17.58 -11.96
N GLN A 143 37.89 16.98 -13.16
CA GLN A 143 36.64 16.87 -13.92
C GLN A 143 35.82 15.62 -13.58
N HIS A 144 36.38 14.69 -12.80
CA HIS A 144 35.71 13.44 -12.40
C HIS A 144 35.78 13.23 -10.90
N VAL A 145 35.04 14.07 -10.19
CA VAL A 145 34.85 13.97 -8.75
C VAL A 145 33.45 13.44 -8.48
N LEU A 146 33.37 12.25 -7.91
CA LEU A 146 32.14 11.62 -7.47
C LEU A 146 32.00 11.82 -5.96
N ASN A 147 30.92 12.48 -5.56
CA ASN A 147 30.60 12.65 -4.15
C ASN A 147 29.71 11.50 -3.69
N LEU A 148 30.30 10.59 -2.93
CA LEU A 148 29.59 9.49 -2.29
C LEU A 148 29.10 9.93 -0.92
N ARG A 149 27.82 9.68 -0.64
CA ARG A 149 27.26 9.80 0.70
C ARG A 149 26.83 8.44 1.18
N PHE A 150 27.24 8.09 2.38
CA PHE A 150 26.85 6.87 3.06
C PHE A 150 26.06 7.22 4.31
N ASP A 151 24.98 6.50 4.56
CA ASP A 151 24.17 6.63 5.77
C ASP A 151 24.32 5.35 6.62
N ARG A 152 24.39 5.53 7.94
CA ARG A 152 24.49 4.42 8.87
C ARG A 152 23.18 3.63 8.86
N ARG A 153 23.27 2.30 8.76
CA ARG A 153 22.12 1.42 8.94
C ARG A 153 21.74 1.39 10.41
N VAL A 154 20.48 1.69 10.69
CA VAL A 154 19.90 1.60 12.03
C VAL A 154 18.74 0.63 12.00
N GLU A 155 18.46 0.07 13.17
CA GLU A 155 17.34 -0.82 13.40
C GLU A 155 16.48 -0.21 14.50
N ILE A 156 15.18 -0.13 14.26
CA ILE A 156 14.22 0.40 15.22
C ILE A 156 12.98 -0.48 15.28
N LYS A 157 12.46 -0.67 16.49
CA LYS A 157 11.15 -1.25 16.72
C LYS A 157 10.09 -0.16 16.58
N VAL A 158 9.11 -0.39 15.71
CA VAL A 158 7.96 0.48 15.51
C VAL A 158 6.70 -0.27 15.91
N ASP A 159 5.96 0.28 16.87
CA ASP A 159 4.63 -0.22 17.22
C ASP A 159 3.64 0.18 16.13
N ILE A 160 2.86 -0.78 15.65
CA ILE A 160 1.85 -0.60 14.60
C ILE A 160 0.46 -0.72 15.19
N GLN A 161 -0.44 0.15 14.72
CA GLN A 161 -1.82 0.21 15.16
C GLN A 161 -2.74 0.07 13.94
N PRO A 162 -3.95 -0.51 14.07
CA PRO A 162 -4.90 -0.64 12.96
C PRO A 162 -5.17 0.68 12.23
N GLU A 163 -5.22 1.79 12.95
CA GLU A 163 -5.47 3.14 12.43
C GLU A 163 -4.35 3.66 11.50
N MET A 164 -3.20 2.98 11.48
CA MET A 164 -2.09 3.28 10.58
C MET A 164 -2.24 2.61 9.22
N VAL A 165 -3.17 1.65 9.08
CA VAL A 165 -3.44 0.96 7.82
C VAL A 165 -4.43 1.78 7.01
N GLN A 166 -4.00 2.23 5.83
CA GLN A 166 -4.90 2.86 4.87
C GLN A 166 -5.74 1.78 4.18
N VAL A 167 -7.05 1.98 4.11
CA VAL A 167 -7.97 1.10 3.39
C VAL A 167 -8.32 1.76 2.05
N GLU A 168 -8.25 0.99 0.97
CA GLU A 168 -8.49 1.44 -0.40
C GLU A 168 -9.61 0.62 -1.07
N GLY A 169 -10.51 1.33 -1.75
CA GLY A 169 -11.69 0.76 -2.41
C GLY A 169 -12.90 0.68 -1.49
N ASP A 170 -14.03 0.28 -2.07
CA ASP A 170 -15.30 0.16 -1.37
C ASP A 170 -15.74 -1.32 -1.32
N PRO A 171 -16.41 -1.76 -0.23
CA PRO A 171 -17.11 -3.05 -0.22
C PRO A 171 -18.15 -3.15 -1.34
N ALA A 172 -18.63 -4.36 -1.60
CA ALA A 172 -19.76 -4.56 -2.51
C ALA A 172 -21.01 -3.80 -2.02
N ASP A 173 -21.89 -3.43 -2.95
CA ASP A 173 -23.18 -2.80 -2.63
C ASP A 173 -23.90 -3.53 -1.49
N GLY A 174 -24.43 -2.74 -0.55
CA GLY A 174 -25.09 -3.27 0.64
C GLY A 174 -24.17 -3.78 1.74
N HIS A 175 -22.85 -3.69 1.60
CA HIS A 175 -21.89 -4.05 2.64
C HIS A 175 -21.18 -2.82 3.19
N ARG A 176 -20.69 -2.92 4.43
CA ARG A 176 -19.83 -1.95 5.11
C ARG A 176 -18.66 -2.67 5.74
N GLU A 177 -17.50 -2.03 5.68
CA GLU A 177 -16.33 -2.34 6.46
C GLU A 177 -16.53 -1.91 7.92
N LEU A 178 -15.92 -2.66 8.84
CA LEU A 178 -15.88 -2.34 10.27
C LEU A 178 -14.43 -2.05 10.65
N LEU A 179 -13.98 -0.82 10.36
CA LEU A 179 -12.59 -0.40 10.55
C LEU A 179 -12.14 -0.52 12.01
N GLU A 180 -13.06 -0.27 12.95
CA GLU A 180 -12.82 -0.40 14.39
C GLU A 180 -12.57 -1.86 14.84
N HIS A 181 -12.86 -2.83 13.97
CA HIS A 181 -12.60 -4.25 14.18
C HIS A 181 -11.43 -4.78 13.31
N LEU A 182 -10.67 -3.90 12.66
CA LEU A 182 -9.46 -4.27 11.93
C LEU A 182 -8.45 -4.88 12.92
N THR A 183 -7.94 -6.07 12.60
CA THR A 183 -6.94 -6.75 13.41
C THR A 183 -5.66 -6.98 12.61
N LEU A 184 -4.53 -6.92 13.31
CA LEU A 184 -3.20 -7.17 12.77
C LEU A 184 -2.59 -8.39 13.45
N SER A 185 -1.82 -9.18 12.71
CA SER A 185 -1.15 -10.38 13.24
C SER A 185 -0.02 -10.08 14.22
N THR A 186 0.46 -8.84 14.26
CA THR A 186 1.48 -8.34 15.20
C THR A 186 1.18 -6.90 15.58
N SER A 187 1.62 -6.50 16.77
CA SER A 187 1.53 -5.13 17.28
C SER A 187 2.78 -4.31 17.01
N TYR A 188 3.84 -4.91 16.45
CA TYR A 188 5.07 -4.22 16.11
C TYR A 188 5.78 -4.83 14.90
N ILE A 189 6.60 -4.01 14.27
CA ILE A 189 7.56 -4.40 13.24
C ILE A 189 8.94 -3.86 13.61
N VAL A 190 9.98 -4.49 13.07
CA VAL A 190 11.34 -3.99 13.12
C VAL A 190 11.68 -3.41 11.75
N LEU A 191 12.02 -2.12 11.72
CA LEU A 191 12.47 -1.44 10.52
C LEU A 191 13.98 -1.32 10.54
N GLN A 192 14.62 -1.70 9.43
CA GLN A 192 16.04 -1.54 9.23
C GLN A 192 16.30 -0.74 7.95
N GLY A 193 17.13 0.29 8.03
CA GLY A 193 17.47 1.11 6.87
C GLY A 193 18.37 2.29 7.23
N PRO A 194 18.51 3.29 6.32
CA PRO A 194 19.38 4.42 6.56
C PRO A 194 18.84 5.31 7.68
N SER A 195 19.70 5.67 8.63
CA SER A 195 19.44 6.48 9.82
C SER A 195 18.51 7.66 9.56
N ARG A 196 18.85 8.48 8.57
CA ARG A 196 18.07 9.67 8.22
C ARG A 196 16.63 9.34 7.81
N LYS A 197 16.40 8.26 7.05
CA LYS A 197 15.06 7.86 6.62
C LYS A 197 14.24 7.26 7.75
N VAL A 198 14.91 6.53 8.63
CA VAL A 198 14.30 6.04 9.86
C VAL A 198 13.90 7.21 10.76
N ASP A 199 14.77 8.20 10.96
CA ASP A 199 14.47 9.39 11.77
C ASP A 199 13.32 10.22 11.17
N GLU A 200 13.33 10.43 9.84
CA GLU A 200 12.23 11.10 9.11
C GLU A 200 10.90 10.37 9.34
N LEU A 201 10.90 9.03 9.31
CA LEU A 201 9.69 8.24 9.54
C LEU A 201 9.22 8.30 11.00
N VAL A 202 10.13 8.16 11.97
CA VAL A 202 9.84 8.24 13.41
C VAL A 202 9.24 9.59 13.75
N GLN A 203 9.79 10.68 13.20
CA GLN A 203 9.24 12.02 13.38
C GLN A 203 7.80 12.12 12.83
N ARG A 204 7.51 11.53 11.66
CA ARG A 204 6.15 11.52 11.12
C ARG A 204 5.17 10.71 11.99
N ILE A 205 5.61 9.58 12.55
CA ILE A 205 4.81 8.80 13.49
C ILE A 205 4.47 9.63 14.73
N GLN A 206 5.46 10.34 15.29
CA GLN A 206 5.26 11.19 16.46
C GLN A 206 4.28 12.35 16.17
N LEU A 207 4.41 13.00 15.01
CA LEU A 207 3.49 14.07 14.59
C LEU A 207 2.06 13.56 14.39
N TRP A 208 1.89 12.36 13.83
CA TRP A 208 0.58 11.72 13.69
C TRP A 208 -0.03 11.37 15.05
N GLN A 209 0.75 10.81 15.98
CA GLN A 209 0.29 10.51 17.35
C GLN A 209 -0.16 11.77 18.11
N GLN A 210 0.39 12.93 17.76
CA GLN A 210 -0.02 14.24 18.28
C GLN A 210 -1.23 14.85 17.53
N GLY A 211 -1.81 14.13 16.57
CA GLY A 211 -2.95 14.59 15.76
C GLY A 211 -2.62 15.68 14.75
N SER A 212 -1.33 15.92 14.47
CA SER A 212 -0.89 17.04 13.62
C SER A 212 -0.85 16.70 12.13
N THR A 213 -0.81 15.42 11.78
CA THR A 213 -0.68 14.94 10.39
C THR A 213 -1.53 13.67 10.18
N PRO A 214 -1.90 13.32 8.94
CA PRO A 214 -2.51 12.02 8.63
C PRO A 214 -1.59 10.84 9.00
N PRO A 215 -2.13 9.60 9.07
CA PRO A 215 -1.35 8.40 9.36
C PRO A 215 -0.15 8.25 8.43
N PRO A 216 1.03 7.85 8.94
CA PRO A 216 2.19 7.62 8.10
C PRO A 216 2.00 6.36 7.25
N SER A 217 2.26 6.47 5.95
CA SER A 217 2.28 5.32 5.02
C SER A 217 3.49 4.43 5.29
N ILE A 218 3.37 3.57 6.31
CA ILE A 218 4.37 2.56 6.67
C ILE A 218 4.10 1.27 5.90
N LEU A 219 2.86 0.80 5.93
CA LEU A 219 2.41 -0.41 5.27
C LEU A 219 1.71 -0.07 3.95
N GLU A 220 1.64 -1.05 3.05
CA GLU A 220 0.77 -0.99 1.90
C GLU A 220 -0.70 -0.83 2.31
N ALA A 221 -1.51 -0.27 1.40
CA ALA A 221 -2.94 -0.13 1.64
C ALA A 221 -3.65 -1.48 1.57
N LEU A 222 -4.63 -1.68 2.45
CA LEU A 222 -5.52 -2.83 2.43
C LEU A 222 -6.62 -2.59 1.39
N LYS A 223 -6.62 -3.40 0.32
CA LYS A 223 -7.58 -3.29 -0.78
C LYS A 223 -8.84 -4.10 -0.49
N ILE A 224 -10.02 -3.48 -0.57
CA ILE A 224 -11.32 -4.11 -0.23
C ILE A 224 -12.36 -4.10 -1.35
N GLU A 225 -11.96 -3.76 -2.58
CA GLU A 225 -12.89 -3.56 -3.71
C GLU A 225 -13.82 -4.77 -3.93
N GLY A 226 -15.12 -4.54 -3.79
CA GLY A 226 -16.16 -5.55 -4.00
C GLY A 226 -16.24 -6.63 -2.91
N ALA A 227 -15.63 -6.41 -1.73
CA ALA A 227 -15.68 -7.36 -0.64
C ALA A 227 -17.10 -7.56 -0.10
N ARG A 228 -17.48 -8.82 0.16
CA ARG A 228 -18.77 -9.23 0.76
C ARG A 228 -18.62 -9.90 2.14
N GLY A 229 -17.39 -10.12 2.58
CA GLY A 229 -17.05 -10.80 3.82
C GLY A 229 -15.64 -10.43 4.28
N ASP A 230 -15.17 -11.06 5.34
CA ASP A 230 -13.87 -10.74 5.95
C ASP A 230 -12.74 -10.72 4.91
N VAL A 231 -12.03 -9.60 4.86
CA VAL A 231 -10.87 -9.43 4.00
C VAL A 231 -9.63 -9.77 4.80
N GLN A 232 -8.86 -10.74 4.32
CA GLN A 232 -7.54 -11.09 4.86
C GLN A 232 -6.47 -10.77 3.83
N HIS A 233 -5.50 -9.93 4.18
CA HIS A 233 -4.42 -9.54 3.28
C HIS A 233 -3.09 -9.43 4.00
N ARG A 234 -2.01 -9.71 3.26
CA ARG A 234 -0.63 -9.53 3.74
C ARG A 234 -0.13 -8.18 3.28
N LEU A 235 0.11 -7.30 4.24
CA LEU A 235 0.60 -5.95 4.01
C LEU A 235 2.13 -5.94 4.10
N ALA A 236 2.81 -5.57 3.01
CA ALA A 236 4.24 -5.34 3.01
C ALA A 236 4.58 -3.91 3.45
N LEU A 237 5.88 -3.62 3.56
CA LEU A 237 6.37 -2.27 3.71
C LEU A 237 5.99 -1.43 2.48
N HIS A 238 5.44 -0.24 2.69
CA HIS A 238 4.98 0.65 1.63
C HIS A 238 6.10 0.93 0.60
N PRO A 239 5.82 0.95 -0.72
CA PRO A 239 6.82 1.10 -1.77
C PRO A 239 7.74 2.30 -1.60
N SER A 240 7.22 3.44 -1.11
CA SER A 240 8.05 4.64 -0.88
C SER A 240 9.13 4.42 0.18
N GLN A 241 8.89 3.53 1.15
CA GLN A 241 9.82 3.21 2.21
C GLN A 241 10.83 2.17 1.71
N SER A 242 10.37 1.10 1.05
CA SER A 242 11.27 0.08 0.51
C SER A 242 12.23 0.63 -0.55
N GLN A 243 11.74 1.50 -1.46
CA GLN A 243 12.57 2.20 -2.45
C GLN A 243 13.59 3.16 -1.82
N SER A 244 13.40 3.57 -0.57
CA SER A 244 14.38 4.36 0.18
C SER A 244 15.48 3.52 0.84
N GLY A 245 15.48 2.20 0.62
CA GLY A 245 16.42 1.26 1.20
C GLY A 245 16.04 0.79 2.60
N MET A 246 14.78 0.98 3.02
CA MET A 246 14.26 0.38 4.24
C MET A 246 13.75 -1.04 4.01
N THR A 247 13.86 -1.86 5.05
CA THR A 247 13.41 -3.24 5.10
C THR A 247 12.65 -3.46 6.40
N MET A 248 11.76 -4.45 6.40
CA MET A 248 10.83 -4.71 7.51
C MET A 248 10.92 -6.18 7.94
N THR A 249 10.87 -6.42 9.25
CA THR A 249 10.75 -7.75 9.84
C THR A 249 9.57 -7.77 10.85
N PRO A 250 8.59 -8.67 10.72
CA PRO A 250 8.41 -9.65 9.63
C PRO A 250 8.22 -8.97 8.27
N GLU A 251 8.49 -9.68 7.17
CA GLU A 251 8.37 -9.14 5.81
C GLU A 251 6.95 -8.68 5.47
N PHE A 252 5.95 -9.29 6.11
CA PHE A 252 4.54 -8.95 5.97
C PHE A 252 3.83 -8.94 7.31
N VAL A 253 2.79 -8.11 7.41
CA VAL A 253 1.81 -8.12 8.49
C VAL A 253 0.48 -8.58 7.92
N GLU A 254 -0.14 -9.61 8.51
CA GLU A 254 -1.46 -10.05 8.09
C GLU A 254 -2.52 -9.17 8.76
N ALA A 255 -3.38 -8.57 7.93
CA ALA A 255 -4.48 -7.71 8.34
C ALA A 255 -5.81 -8.40 8.02
N THR A 256 -6.71 -8.43 9.01
CA THR A 256 -8.08 -8.96 8.85
C THR A 256 -9.08 -7.85 9.11
N LEU A 257 -9.85 -7.47 8.09
CA LEU A 257 -10.89 -6.45 8.14
C LEU A 257 -12.27 -7.09 7.98
N PRO A 258 -13.13 -7.01 8.99
CA PRO A 258 -14.50 -7.49 8.86
C PRO A 258 -15.33 -6.64 7.91
N VAL A 259 -16.00 -7.29 6.97
CA VAL A 259 -16.99 -6.67 6.09
C VAL A 259 -18.34 -7.34 6.33
N ARG A 260 -19.35 -6.55 6.65
CA ARG A 260 -20.68 -7.03 7.03
C ARG A 260 -21.74 -6.39 6.16
N LEU A 261 -22.88 -7.06 6.05
CA LEU A 261 -24.08 -6.47 5.45
C LEU A 261 -24.44 -5.19 6.22
N LYS A 262 -24.73 -4.09 5.51
CA LYS A 262 -25.24 -2.86 6.12
C LYS A 262 -26.57 -3.17 6.79
N SER A 263 -26.69 -2.99 8.09
CA SER A 263 -28.00 -2.84 8.72
C SER A 263 -28.50 -1.43 8.39
N LEU A 264 -29.77 -1.29 8.01
CA LEU A 264 -30.38 0.05 7.98
C LEU A 264 -30.42 0.60 9.41
N GLU A 265 -30.41 1.92 9.55
CA GLU A 265 -30.48 2.53 10.87
C GLU A 265 -31.75 2.05 11.60
N PRO A 266 -31.62 1.59 12.85
CA PRO A 266 -32.78 1.21 13.65
C PRO A 266 -33.72 2.41 13.78
N VAL A 267 -35.01 2.17 13.59
CA VAL A 267 -36.05 3.18 13.73
C VAL A 267 -36.70 3.02 15.10
N ALA A 268 -36.50 4.01 15.96
CA ALA A 268 -37.25 4.12 17.21
C ALA A 268 -38.65 4.68 16.93
N PHE A 269 -39.68 4.09 17.53
CA PHE A 269 -41.06 4.54 17.38
C PHE A 269 -41.87 4.34 18.67
N VAL A 270 -42.86 5.20 18.88
CA VAL A 270 -43.76 5.13 20.04
C VAL A 270 -45.06 4.47 19.64
N ARG A 271 -45.59 3.58 20.49
CA ARG A 271 -46.90 2.93 20.29
C ARG A 271 -47.71 2.93 21.58
N ASP A 272 -48.71 3.80 21.64
CA ASP A 272 -49.56 3.94 22.83
C ASP A 272 -50.69 2.89 22.90
N GLN A 273 -50.99 2.24 21.77
CA GLN A 273 -52.06 1.25 21.68
C GLN A 273 -51.54 -0.04 21.07
N ILE A 274 -51.48 -1.08 21.90
CA ILE A 274 -51.23 -2.46 21.49
C ILE A 274 -52.59 -3.11 21.23
N GLN A 275 -52.73 -3.75 20.07
CA GLN A 275 -54.00 -4.38 19.69
C GLN A 275 -54.20 -5.70 20.44
N THR A 276 -55.44 -5.99 20.81
CA THR A 276 -55.81 -7.30 21.36
C THR A 276 -56.35 -8.19 20.23
N LEU A 277 -55.85 -9.41 20.15
CA LEU A 277 -56.32 -10.42 19.22
C LEU A 277 -57.09 -11.52 19.94
N GLY A 278 -58.24 -11.87 19.39
CA GLY A 278 -59.14 -12.89 19.95
C GLY A 278 -59.89 -12.44 21.20
N SER A 279 -60.34 -13.41 21.99
CA SER A 279 -61.02 -13.19 23.27
C SER A 279 -60.39 -14.09 24.33
N ALA A 280 -60.35 -13.61 25.57
CA ALA A 280 -59.86 -14.40 26.69
C ALA A 280 -60.76 -15.62 26.90
N PRO A 281 -60.22 -16.79 27.30
CA PRO A 281 -61.02 -17.99 27.55
C PRO A 281 -62.07 -17.79 28.65
N GLU A 282 -61.73 -17.03 29.70
CA GLU A 282 -62.65 -16.68 30.78
C GLU A 282 -62.31 -15.33 31.42
N GLY A 283 -63.35 -14.62 31.90
CA GLY A 283 -63.22 -13.38 32.66
C GLY A 283 -62.89 -12.15 31.82
N LEU A 284 -63.03 -10.98 32.44
CA LEU A 284 -62.55 -9.72 31.88
C LEU A 284 -61.10 -9.51 32.36
N TRP A 285 -60.23 -9.13 31.43
CA TRP A 285 -58.80 -8.92 31.69
C TRP A 285 -58.40 -7.50 31.32
N GLU A 286 -57.60 -6.87 32.17
CA GLU A 286 -57.11 -5.51 32.01
C GLU A 286 -55.59 -5.50 31.77
N PRO A 287 -55.10 -4.86 30.70
CA PRO A 287 -53.68 -4.76 30.40
C PRO A 287 -53.00 -3.62 31.17
N HIS A 288 -51.82 -3.89 31.70
CA HIS A 288 -50.91 -2.91 32.30
C HIS A 288 -49.67 -2.77 31.42
N TYR A 289 -49.68 -1.75 30.56
CA TYR A 289 -48.60 -1.48 29.61
C TYR A 289 -47.41 -0.81 30.30
N THR A 290 -46.21 -1.36 30.07
CA THR A 290 -44.93 -0.84 30.56
C THR A 290 -44.12 -0.19 29.43
N ALA A 291 -44.10 -0.80 28.24
CA ALA A 291 -43.38 -0.28 27.07
C ALA A 291 -44.08 0.91 26.40
N ARG A 292 -43.34 1.98 26.11
CA ARG A 292 -43.79 3.05 25.20
C ARG A 292 -42.96 3.13 23.92
N THR A 293 -41.69 2.78 23.98
CA THR A 293 -40.74 2.92 22.86
C THR A 293 -40.29 1.56 22.34
N TRP A 294 -40.30 1.43 21.02
CA TRP A 294 -39.91 0.22 20.29
C TRP A 294 -38.87 0.56 19.24
N ILE A 295 -38.05 -0.44 18.91
CA ILE A 295 -36.99 -0.33 17.91
C ILE A 295 -37.27 -1.35 16.80
N ALA A 296 -37.35 -0.86 15.57
CA ALA A 296 -37.46 -1.67 14.36
C ALA A 296 -36.13 -1.67 13.59
N GLU A 297 -35.57 -2.84 13.35
CA GLU A 297 -34.28 -3.03 12.69
C GLU A 297 -34.46 -3.83 11.40
N LEU A 298 -34.16 -3.20 10.26
CA LEU A 298 -34.24 -3.86 8.96
C LEU A 298 -32.84 -4.26 8.48
N SER A 299 -32.63 -5.56 8.34
CA SER A 299 -31.41 -6.09 7.70
C SER A 299 -31.43 -5.76 6.21
N TYR A 300 -30.29 -5.38 5.62
CA TYR A 300 -30.21 -5.18 4.18
C TYR A 300 -30.59 -6.46 3.43
N HIS A 301 -31.24 -6.28 2.28
CA HIS A 301 -31.48 -7.33 1.31
C HIS A 301 -31.47 -6.68 -0.08
N PRO A 302 -30.90 -7.32 -1.12
CA PRO A 302 -30.84 -6.74 -2.47
C PRO A 302 -32.21 -6.29 -3.00
N ASP A 303 -33.25 -7.09 -2.73
CA ASP A 303 -34.62 -6.78 -3.16
C ASP A 303 -35.32 -5.69 -2.31
N LEU A 304 -34.71 -5.25 -1.20
CA LEU A 304 -35.20 -4.17 -0.34
C LEU A 304 -34.45 -2.84 -0.59
N VAL A 305 -33.54 -2.82 -1.57
CA VAL A 305 -32.80 -1.59 -1.95
C VAL A 305 -33.79 -0.55 -2.47
N GLY A 306 -33.78 0.64 -1.84
CA GLY A 306 -34.65 1.76 -2.20
C GLY A 306 -35.97 1.81 -1.43
N ILE A 307 -36.22 0.89 -0.50
CA ILE A 307 -37.35 1.01 0.44
C ILE A 307 -37.03 2.11 1.46
N GLU A 308 -37.93 3.08 1.56
CA GLU A 308 -37.86 4.14 2.58
C GLU A 308 -38.26 3.57 3.95
N PHE A 309 -37.28 3.03 4.67
CA PHE A 309 -37.49 2.52 6.03
C PHE A 309 -37.37 3.65 7.06
N SER A 310 -38.42 4.46 7.17
CA SER A 310 -38.52 5.61 8.09
C SER A 310 -39.51 5.36 9.23
N GLU A 311 -39.54 6.23 10.24
CA GLU A 311 -40.56 6.17 11.31
C GLU A 311 -41.98 6.21 10.74
N ALA A 312 -42.23 7.03 9.71
CA ALA A 312 -43.54 7.09 9.06
C ALA A 312 -43.93 5.76 8.42
N TRP A 313 -42.98 5.07 7.78
CA TRP A 313 -43.19 3.74 7.22
C TRP A 313 -43.52 2.72 8.32
N VAL A 314 -42.73 2.71 9.40
CA VAL A 314 -42.92 1.80 10.55
C VAL A 314 -44.27 2.05 11.21
N GLN A 315 -44.65 3.31 11.45
CA GLN A 315 -45.95 3.65 12.03
C GLN A 315 -47.11 3.18 11.16
N ARG A 316 -46.97 3.32 9.82
CA ARG A 316 -48.00 2.89 8.87
C ARG A 316 -48.15 1.38 8.80
N HIS A 317 -47.05 0.64 8.63
CA HIS A 317 -47.09 -0.77 8.25
C HIS A 317 -46.89 -1.76 9.39
N LEU A 318 -46.30 -1.36 10.51
CA LEU A 318 -46.08 -2.27 11.64
C LEU A 318 -47.22 -2.15 12.65
N ARG A 319 -47.72 -3.28 13.16
CA ARG A 319 -48.68 -3.34 14.28
C ARG A 319 -48.15 -4.23 15.39
N LEU A 320 -48.32 -3.78 16.63
CA LEU A 320 -48.05 -4.55 17.83
C LEU A 320 -49.36 -5.12 18.37
N PHE A 321 -49.33 -6.37 18.85
CA PHE A 321 -50.50 -7.03 19.40
C PHE A 321 -50.17 -8.02 20.52
N ILE A 322 -51.18 -8.34 21.33
CA ILE A 322 -51.19 -9.43 22.30
C ILE A 322 -52.30 -10.42 21.97
N SER A 323 -52.03 -11.70 22.20
CA SER A 323 -52.96 -12.81 21.93
C SER A 323 -53.72 -13.18 23.22
N LEU A 324 -54.98 -12.77 23.32
CA LEU A 324 -55.81 -13.07 24.50
C LEU A 324 -56.14 -14.56 24.70
N PRO A 325 -56.25 -15.40 23.65
CA PRO A 325 -56.43 -16.85 23.81
C PRO A 325 -55.31 -17.55 24.57
N GLU A 326 -54.13 -16.94 24.70
CA GLU A 326 -52.99 -17.49 25.46
C GLU A 326 -53.13 -17.31 26.98
N LEU A 327 -54.15 -16.56 27.43
CA LEU A 327 -54.40 -16.36 28.85
C LEU A 327 -54.88 -17.66 29.53
N PRO A 328 -54.23 -18.10 30.62
CA PRO A 328 -54.69 -19.27 31.36
C PRO A 328 -55.99 -18.97 32.12
N ALA A 329 -56.99 -19.85 31.96
CA ALA A 329 -58.33 -19.68 32.52
C ALA A 329 -58.36 -19.51 34.06
N SER A 330 -57.42 -20.13 34.78
CA SER A 330 -57.37 -20.15 36.24
C SER A 330 -56.51 -19.05 36.88
N ALA A 331 -55.80 -18.24 36.10
CA ALA A 331 -54.91 -17.22 36.64
C ALA A 331 -55.66 -15.93 37.00
N GLN A 332 -55.13 -15.20 37.98
CA GLN A 332 -55.55 -13.82 38.30
C GLN A 332 -54.63 -12.79 37.64
N GLU A 333 -53.38 -13.15 37.37
CA GLU A 333 -52.40 -12.31 36.70
C GLU A 333 -51.53 -13.16 35.75
N TYR A 334 -51.14 -12.59 34.61
CA TYR A 334 -50.31 -13.28 33.62
C TYR A 334 -49.50 -12.29 32.77
N ASP A 335 -48.26 -12.62 32.42
CA ASP A 335 -47.44 -11.80 31.53
C ASP A 335 -47.56 -12.30 30.09
N LEU A 336 -48.28 -11.57 29.24
CA LEU A 336 -48.40 -11.91 27.81
C LEU A 336 -47.23 -11.32 27.02
N PRO A 337 -46.59 -12.10 26.12
CA PRO A 337 -45.64 -11.55 25.17
C PRO A 337 -46.33 -10.62 24.17
N ILE A 338 -45.62 -9.57 23.76
CA ILE A 338 -46.06 -8.68 22.68
C ILE A 338 -45.51 -9.22 21.36
N HIS A 339 -46.39 -9.38 20.39
CA HIS A 339 -46.06 -9.79 19.04
C HIS A 339 -46.20 -8.61 18.07
N TRP A 340 -45.67 -8.78 16.87
CA TRP A 340 -45.79 -7.80 15.80
C TRP A 340 -46.16 -8.47 14.48
N THR A 341 -46.78 -7.70 13.60
CA THR A 341 -47.08 -8.10 12.22
C THR A 341 -46.98 -6.88 11.30
N LEU A 342 -46.94 -7.15 10.01
CA LEU A 342 -47.07 -6.14 8.97
C LEU A 342 -48.52 -6.03 8.50
N VAL A 343 -48.93 -4.84 8.10
CA VAL A 343 -50.23 -4.51 7.51
C VAL A 343 -50.05 -3.55 6.34
N ASP A 344 -51.06 -3.49 5.47
CA ASP A 344 -51.10 -2.57 4.32
C ASP A 344 -49.91 -2.75 3.34
N ILE A 345 -49.37 -3.97 3.23
CA ILE A 345 -48.38 -4.36 2.22
C ILE A 345 -49.09 -5.21 1.15
N GLU A 346 -49.25 -4.65 -0.05
CA GLU A 346 -50.01 -5.31 -1.12
C GLU A 346 -49.24 -6.46 -1.79
N ASP A 347 -47.91 -6.34 -1.88
CA ASP A 347 -47.05 -7.39 -2.43
C ASP A 347 -46.71 -8.44 -1.37
N ARG A 348 -47.32 -9.62 -1.51
CA ARG A 348 -47.10 -10.76 -0.62
C ARG A 348 -45.64 -11.23 -0.57
N LYS A 349 -44.89 -11.16 -1.68
CA LYS A 349 -43.48 -11.57 -1.68
C LYS A 349 -42.63 -10.60 -0.87
N LEU A 350 -42.93 -9.31 -1.01
CA LEU A 350 -42.29 -8.26 -0.23
C LEU A 350 -42.63 -8.39 1.27
N GLU A 351 -43.89 -8.66 1.59
CA GLU A 351 -44.32 -8.92 2.97
C GLU A 351 -43.57 -10.10 3.59
N GLU A 352 -43.52 -11.25 2.91
CA GLU A 352 -42.80 -12.44 3.38
C GLU A 352 -41.30 -12.18 3.55
N LEU A 353 -40.71 -11.36 2.68
CA LEU A 353 -39.31 -10.95 2.78
C LEU A 353 -39.07 -10.06 4.00
N LEU A 354 -39.90 -9.02 4.18
CA LEU A 354 -39.83 -8.10 5.31
C LEU A 354 -40.00 -8.83 6.64
N LEU A 355 -40.93 -9.79 6.73
CA LEU A 355 -41.12 -10.61 7.94
C LEU A 355 -39.86 -11.42 8.33
N ARG A 356 -38.99 -11.75 7.38
CA ARG A 356 -37.74 -12.48 7.64
C ARG A 356 -36.57 -11.57 7.97
N THR A 357 -36.56 -10.34 7.46
CA THR A 357 -35.43 -9.41 7.58
C THR A 357 -35.63 -8.32 8.64
N LEU A 358 -36.88 -8.07 9.05
CA LEU A 358 -37.25 -7.10 10.07
C LEU A 358 -37.22 -7.74 11.46
N ARG A 359 -36.61 -7.04 12.42
CA ARG A 359 -36.67 -7.36 13.83
C ARG A 359 -37.29 -6.20 14.60
N VAL A 360 -38.17 -6.52 15.54
CA VAL A 360 -38.89 -5.53 16.35
C VAL A 360 -38.73 -5.92 17.80
N ARG A 361 -38.26 -4.98 18.63
CA ARG A 361 -37.99 -5.21 20.04
C ARG A 361 -38.32 -3.94 20.86
N PRO A 362 -38.67 -4.06 22.14
CA PRO A 362 -38.77 -2.90 23.00
C PRO A 362 -37.38 -2.27 23.18
N GLU A 363 -37.34 -1.00 23.58
CA GLU A 363 -36.09 -0.34 23.96
C GLU A 363 -35.44 -1.01 25.18
N GLN A 364 -36.27 -1.47 26.13
CA GLN A 364 -35.85 -2.23 27.30
C GLN A 364 -36.48 -3.64 27.29
N ASP A 365 -35.65 -4.69 27.40
CA ASP A 365 -36.12 -6.08 27.34
C ASP A 365 -37.16 -6.44 28.42
N SER A 366 -37.12 -5.76 29.59
CA SER A 366 -38.13 -5.91 30.65
C SER A 366 -39.54 -5.50 30.22
N GLU A 367 -39.67 -4.76 29.13
CA GLU A 367 -40.94 -4.25 28.59
C GLU A 367 -41.50 -5.12 27.45
N ALA A 368 -40.86 -6.25 27.14
CA ALA A 368 -41.30 -7.16 26.06
C ALA A 368 -42.64 -7.87 26.35
N LYS A 369 -43.19 -7.71 27.55
CA LYS A 369 -44.43 -8.36 28.00
C LYS A 369 -45.39 -7.35 28.62
N VAL A 370 -46.69 -7.63 28.48
CA VAL A 370 -47.77 -6.88 29.13
C VAL A 370 -48.27 -7.69 30.32
N ARG A 371 -48.31 -7.07 31.51
CA ARG A 371 -48.95 -7.66 32.67
C ARG A 371 -50.46 -7.57 32.50
N MET A 372 -51.14 -8.70 32.49
CA MET A 372 -52.59 -8.79 32.43
C MET A 372 -53.13 -9.14 33.82
N THR A 373 -54.17 -8.44 34.26
CA THR A 373 -54.86 -8.72 35.54
C THR A 373 -56.33 -8.99 35.29
N ARG A 374 -56.89 -10.02 35.90
CA ARG A 374 -58.32 -10.33 35.79
C ARG A 374 -59.11 -9.33 36.64
N ALA A 375 -60.13 -8.70 36.06
CA ALA A 375 -61.03 -7.83 36.79
C ALA A 375 -61.77 -8.65 37.85
N ALA A 376 -61.73 -8.20 39.11
CA ALA A 376 -62.54 -8.80 40.15
C ALA A 376 -64.01 -8.60 39.80
N ASN A 377 -64.80 -9.68 39.75
CA ASN A 377 -66.24 -9.59 39.54
C ASN A 377 -66.82 -8.62 40.59
N GLN A 378 -67.28 -7.46 40.14
CA GLN A 378 -68.18 -6.63 40.94
C GLN A 378 -69.49 -7.40 41.04
N GLN A 379 -69.72 -8.03 42.21
CA GLN A 379 -71.04 -8.51 42.60
C GLN A 379 -71.93 -7.33 42.99
#